data_AF-A0A7X3Z6Y1-F1
#
_entry.id   AF-A0A7X3Z6Y1-F1
#
_cell.length_a   1.000
_cell.length_b   1.000
_cell.length_c   1.000
_cell.angle_alpha   90.00
_cell.angle_beta   90.00
_cell.angle_gamma   90.00
#
_symmetry.space_group_name_H-M   'P 1'
#
loop_
_entity.id
_entity.type
_entity.pdbx_description
1 polymer ?
#
loop_
_entity_poly.entity_id
_entity_poly.type
_entity_poly.pdbx_seq_one_letter_code
_entity_poly.pdbx_strand_id
1 'polypeptide(L)'
;AVTRWTLYSVKGGVGRSTTAAVLAWHLALNGKRVLVMDLDLESPGISSALLEPERRPDFGITDWFVESLVGQEDYVAERMIAAPRWVLDCAGQVRIARAHGRDAGEYLAKLGRVYMDTAKESWTTRLKRLLDALEAQVVPDVVLLESRSGLHDIAAATVTDLEAQVLLFATDSESNWTDYEVLFRHWQNHDLAGQIRERLSMVSALTPETGITTYLRRFREGAWDLFRDHLYDDVGADDGSDEFSFDLHDDDAPHDPLVVRWTRGFSAGASLSDLERSTVAQAYSLFLDRFDRLTGILARGNH
;
A
#
# COMPACT_ATOMS: atom_id res chain seq x y z
N ALA A 1 -12.30 -13.59 -5.57
CA ALA A 1 -10.87 -13.50 -5.31
C ALA A 1 -10.63 -12.28 -4.43
N VAL A 2 -9.74 -12.39 -3.44
CA VAL A 2 -9.33 -11.27 -2.58
C VAL A 2 -8.58 -10.25 -3.43
N THR A 3 -8.86 -8.95 -3.27
CA THR A 3 -8.08 -7.91 -3.97
C THR A 3 -7.00 -7.38 -3.04
N ARG A 4 -5.75 -7.34 -3.50
CA ARG A 4 -4.60 -6.89 -2.72
C ARG A 4 -4.10 -5.55 -3.24
N TRP A 5 -3.82 -4.62 -2.33
CA TRP A 5 -3.26 -3.30 -2.63
C TRP A 5 -2.03 -3.04 -1.78
N THR A 6 -0.92 -2.71 -2.43
CA THR A 6 0.32 -2.29 -1.77
C THR A 6 0.46 -0.78 -1.82
N LEU A 7 0.68 -0.16 -0.67
CA LEU A 7 1.00 1.26 -0.56
C LEU A 7 2.51 1.42 -0.44
N TYR A 8 3.14 1.88 -1.52
CA TYR A 8 4.60 1.95 -1.65
C TYR A 8 5.10 3.38 -1.85
N SER A 9 6.27 3.68 -1.29
CA SER A 9 7.02 4.89 -1.61
C SER A 9 8.51 4.65 -1.44
N VAL A 10 9.33 5.32 -2.26
CA VAL A 10 10.78 5.32 -2.02
C VAL A 10 11.11 6.14 -0.76
N LYS A 11 10.44 7.28 -0.57
CA LYS A 11 10.68 8.18 0.56
C LYS A 11 9.66 7.99 1.68
N GLY A 12 10.11 8.11 2.93
CA GLY A 12 9.24 8.16 4.10
C GLY A 12 8.44 9.47 4.20
N GLY A 13 7.39 9.48 5.02
CA GLY A 13 6.65 10.71 5.35
C GLY A 13 5.65 11.21 4.31
N VAL A 14 5.35 10.43 3.26
CA VAL A 14 4.39 10.80 2.19
C VAL A 14 2.94 10.44 2.51
N GLY A 15 2.64 9.92 3.71
CA GLY A 15 1.27 9.64 4.16
C GLY A 15 0.72 8.26 3.80
N ARG A 16 1.57 7.25 3.57
CA ARG A 16 1.15 5.86 3.27
C ARG A 16 0.26 5.28 4.36
N SER A 17 0.70 5.32 5.62
CA SER A 17 -0.05 4.81 6.76
C SER A 17 -1.41 5.48 6.92
N THR A 18 -1.44 6.81 6.78
CA THR A 18 -2.65 7.61 6.80
C THR A 18 -3.60 7.24 5.67
N THR A 19 -3.08 7.03 4.47
CA THR A 19 -3.89 6.62 3.32
C THR A 19 -4.47 5.22 3.50
N ALA A 20 -3.68 4.27 4.01
CA ALA A 20 -4.18 2.93 4.33
C ALA A 20 -5.33 2.97 5.34
N ALA A 21 -5.21 3.81 6.37
CA ALA A 21 -6.27 4.02 7.35
C ALA A 21 -7.55 4.60 6.73
N VAL A 22 -7.43 5.69 5.96
CA VAL A 22 -8.55 6.33 5.27
C VAL A 22 -9.21 5.36 4.31
N LEU A 23 -8.42 4.59 3.57
CA LEU A 23 -8.91 3.62 2.60
C LEU A 23 -9.63 2.45 3.27
N ALA A 24 -9.07 1.91 4.36
CA ALA A 24 -9.73 0.88 5.15
C ALA A 24 -11.07 1.37 5.72
N TRP A 25 -11.13 2.61 6.19
CA TRP A 25 -12.36 3.23 6.66
C TRP A 25 -13.39 3.42 5.55
N HIS A 26 -12.99 3.96 4.40
CA HIS A 26 -13.86 4.12 3.23
C HIS A 26 -14.44 2.78 2.76
N LEU A 27 -13.60 1.77 2.63
CA LEU A 27 -14.03 0.42 2.22
C LEU A 27 -14.97 -0.22 3.26
N ALA A 28 -14.69 -0.07 4.55
CA ALA A 28 -15.56 -0.57 5.61
C ALA A 28 -16.90 0.17 5.68
N LEU A 29 -16.94 1.48 5.46
CA LEU A 29 -18.20 2.23 5.33
C LEU A 29 -19.05 1.69 4.18
N ASN A 30 -18.40 1.24 3.11
CA ASN A 30 -19.04 0.62 1.94
C ASN A 30 -19.22 -0.91 2.07
N GLY A 31 -19.24 -1.45 3.29
CA GLY A 31 -19.61 -2.84 3.55
C GLY A 31 -18.51 -3.88 3.29
N LYS A 32 -17.28 -3.48 2.97
CA LYS A 32 -16.19 -4.41 2.69
C LYS A 32 -15.48 -4.88 3.97
N ARG A 33 -15.00 -6.12 3.94
CA ARG A 33 -14.08 -6.68 4.94
C ARG A 33 -12.66 -6.39 4.50
N VAL A 34 -11.93 -5.63 5.30
CA VAL A 34 -10.57 -5.16 4.99
C VAL A 34 -9.59 -5.79 5.97
N LEU A 35 -8.51 -6.37 5.45
CA LEU A 35 -7.33 -6.73 6.23
C LEU A 35 -6.22 -5.72 5.95
N VAL A 36 -5.70 -5.08 6.98
CA VAL A 36 -4.57 -4.15 6.88
C VAL A 36 -3.34 -4.81 7.49
N MET A 37 -2.23 -4.86 6.75
CA MET A 37 -0.96 -5.43 7.21
C MET A 37 0.12 -4.35 7.20
N ASP A 38 0.71 -4.10 8.36
CA ASP A 38 1.83 -3.18 8.53
C ASP A 38 3.16 -3.94 8.28
N LEU A 39 3.62 -3.93 7.02
CA LEU A 39 4.89 -4.55 6.61
C LEU A 39 6.07 -3.58 6.71
N ASP A 40 5.87 -2.36 7.20
CA ASP A 40 6.97 -1.46 7.56
C ASP A 40 7.52 -1.83 8.94
N LEU A 41 8.25 -2.95 8.99
CA LEU A 41 8.73 -3.50 10.27
C LEU A 41 9.82 -2.62 10.92
N GLU A 42 10.44 -1.71 10.19
CA GLU A 42 11.48 -0.84 10.74
C GLU A 42 10.94 0.48 11.30
N SER A 43 9.83 0.97 10.76
CA SER A 43 9.20 2.21 11.19
C SER A 43 7.67 2.10 11.13
N PRO A 44 7.05 1.20 11.92
CA PRO A 44 5.65 0.84 11.78
C PRO A 44 4.72 2.02 12.08
N GLY A 45 4.02 2.49 11.04
CA GLY A 45 3.19 3.69 11.07
C GLY A 45 1.70 3.41 11.27
N ILE A 46 1.16 2.38 10.61
CA ILE A 46 -0.25 1.98 10.76
C ILE A 46 -0.57 1.54 12.19
N SER A 47 0.37 0.85 12.83
CA SER A 47 0.14 0.17 14.10
C SER A 47 -0.22 1.11 15.25
N SER A 48 0.29 2.35 15.25
CA SER A 48 0.06 3.35 16.30
C SER A 48 -1.18 4.21 16.04
N ALA A 49 -1.53 4.33 14.76
CA ALA A 49 -2.52 5.27 14.30
C ALA A 49 -3.93 4.66 14.22
N LEU A 50 -4.04 3.35 13.97
CA LEU A 50 -5.32 2.67 13.79
C LEU A 50 -5.89 1.99 15.03
N LEU A 51 -5.05 1.58 15.99
CA LEU A 51 -5.45 0.73 17.12
C LEU A 51 -5.18 1.37 18.47
N GLU A 52 -6.20 1.35 19.32
CA GLU A 52 -6.13 1.76 20.71
C GLU A 52 -5.18 0.84 21.50
N PRO A 53 -4.38 1.36 22.46
CA PRO A 53 -3.42 0.57 23.23
C PRO A 53 -3.99 -0.72 23.82
N GLU A 54 -5.22 -0.69 24.33
CA GLU A 54 -5.87 -1.80 25.01
C GLU A 54 -6.31 -2.91 24.05
N ARG A 55 -6.46 -2.58 22.75
CA ARG A 55 -6.87 -3.49 21.68
C ARG A 55 -5.69 -4.08 20.92
N ARG A 56 -4.46 -3.73 21.29
CA ARG A 56 -3.26 -4.28 20.67
C ARG A 56 -3.22 -5.80 20.88
N PRO A 57 -3.00 -6.59 19.80
CA PRO A 57 -2.92 -8.04 19.86
C PRO A 57 -1.66 -8.47 20.63
N ASP A 58 -1.59 -9.75 21.02
CA ASP A 58 -0.44 -10.26 21.78
C ASP A 58 0.81 -10.33 20.92
N PHE A 59 0.64 -10.62 19.62
CA PHE A 59 1.71 -10.77 18.65
C PHE A 59 1.52 -9.88 17.42
N GLY A 60 2.57 -9.70 16.64
CA GLY A 60 2.55 -9.05 15.33
C GLY A 60 3.29 -9.85 14.26
N ILE A 61 3.43 -9.24 13.09
CA ILE A 61 4.04 -9.84 11.90
C ILE A 61 5.49 -10.27 12.18
N THR A 62 6.26 -9.45 12.89
CA THR A 62 7.64 -9.81 13.28
C THR A 62 7.67 -11.05 14.18
N ASP A 63 6.73 -11.18 15.12
CA ASP A 63 6.63 -12.36 15.98
C ASP A 63 6.30 -13.60 15.16
N TRP A 64 5.37 -13.49 14.19
CA TRP A 64 5.02 -14.59 13.29
C TRP A 64 6.25 -15.07 12.52
N PHE A 65 7.02 -14.16 11.91
CA PHE A 65 8.24 -14.54 11.19
C PHE A 65 9.24 -15.24 12.10
N VAL A 66 9.44 -14.79 13.34
CA VAL A 66 10.38 -15.46 14.25
C VAL A 66 9.89 -16.84 14.64
N GLU A 67 8.63 -16.96 15.04
CA GLU A 67 8.03 -18.24 15.49
C GLU A 67 7.82 -19.24 14.35
N SER A 68 7.70 -18.75 13.10
CA SER A 68 7.65 -19.60 11.90
C SER A 68 8.94 -20.41 11.70
N LEU A 69 10.06 -20.00 12.31
CA LEU A 69 11.34 -20.71 12.23
C LEU A 69 11.37 -21.96 13.11
N VAL A 70 10.47 -22.04 14.09
CA VAL A 70 10.38 -23.13 15.08
C VAL A 70 9.05 -23.89 15.01
N GLY A 71 8.22 -23.62 14.01
CA GLY A 71 6.95 -24.35 13.78
C GLY A 71 5.79 -23.89 14.67
N GLN A 72 5.81 -22.64 15.14
CA GLN A 72 4.79 -22.05 16.03
C GLN A 72 3.96 -20.94 15.36
N GLU A 73 3.97 -20.88 14.03
CA GLU A 73 3.25 -19.88 13.22
C GLU A 73 1.74 -19.81 13.51
N ASP A 74 1.06 -20.96 13.68
CA ASP A 74 -0.40 -21.00 13.84
C ASP A 74 -0.83 -20.39 15.17
N TYR A 75 -0.09 -20.69 16.25
CA TYR A 75 -0.32 -20.11 17.57
C TYR A 75 -0.18 -18.57 17.56
N VAL A 76 0.75 -18.04 16.76
CA VAL A 76 0.91 -16.60 16.59
C VAL A 76 -0.21 -16.01 15.72
N ALA A 77 -0.55 -16.67 14.60
CA ALA A 77 -1.57 -16.21 13.66
C ALA A 77 -2.94 -16.01 14.35
N GLU A 78 -3.31 -16.93 15.25
CA GLU A 78 -4.56 -16.84 16.01
C GLU A 78 -4.66 -15.60 16.92
N ARG A 79 -3.52 -15.02 17.31
CA ARG A 79 -3.43 -13.96 18.34
C ARG A 79 -2.79 -12.66 17.86
N MET A 80 -2.54 -12.52 16.55
CA MET A 80 -1.90 -11.33 15.96
C MET A 80 -2.86 -10.34 15.28
N ILE A 81 -4.14 -10.68 15.16
CA ILE A 81 -5.16 -9.86 14.51
C ILE A 81 -5.98 -9.07 15.53
N ALA A 82 -6.13 -7.77 15.28
CA ALA A 82 -7.00 -6.90 16.06
C ALA A 82 -8.02 -6.16 15.19
N ALA A 83 -9.06 -5.63 15.83
CA ALA A 83 -10.06 -4.77 15.19
C ALA A 83 -10.16 -3.44 15.96
N PRO A 84 -10.16 -2.28 15.29
CA PRO A 84 -10.25 -0.99 15.94
C PRO A 84 -11.69 -0.61 16.32
N ARG A 85 -11.91 0.29 17.30
CA ARG A 85 -13.29 0.61 17.76
C ARG A 85 -14.08 1.46 16.78
N TRP A 86 -13.42 2.35 16.04
CA TRP A 86 -14.08 3.27 15.11
C TRP A 86 -14.80 2.55 13.94
N VAL A 87 -14.53 1.24 13.75
CA VAL A 87 -15.19 0.40 12.74
C VAL A 87 -16.46 -0.27 13.26
N LEU A 88 -16.72 -0.26 14.56
CA LEU A 88 -17.88 -0.95 15.14
C LEU A 88 -19.22 -0.45 14.58
N ASP A 89 -19.26 0.80 14.09
CA ASP A 89 -20.44 1.42 13.48
C ASP A 89 -20.43 1.38 11.94
N CYS A 90 -19.47 0.70 11.32
CA CYS A 90 -19.38 0.54 9.87
C CYS A 90 -20.18 -0.69 9.40
N ALA A 91 -20.66 -0.66 8.14
CA ALA A 91 -21.34 -1.81 7.53
C ALA A 91 -20.39 -3.00 7.30
N GLY A 92 -19.11 -2.70 7.05
CA GLY A 92 -18.03 -3.67 6.83
C GLY A 92 -17.20 -3.93 8.07
N GLN A 93 -15.98 -4.45 7.87
CA GLN A 93 -15.06 -4.76 8.96
C GLN A 93 -13.64 -4.36 8.60
N VAL A 94 -12.82 -4.05 9.59
CA VAL A 94 -11.37 -3.85 9.44
C VAL A 94 -10.67 -4.72 10.46
N ARG A 95 -9.75 -5.53 9.98
CA ARG A 95 -8.81 -6.33 10.76
C ARG A 95 -7.41 -5.83 10.48
N ILE A 96 -6.56 -5.82 11.50
CA ILE A 96 -5.22 -5.25 11.42
C ILE A 96 -4.23 -6.28 11.94
N ALA A 97 -3.23 -6.60 11.11
CA ALA A 97 -2.00 -7.28 11.49
C ALA A 97 -0.91 -6.21 11.68
N ARG A 98 -0.51 -5.97 12.92
CA ARG A 98 0.52 -4.98 13.25
C ARG A 98 1.92 -5.56 13.02
N ALA A 99 2.92 -4.69 12.84
CA ALA A 99 4.31 -5.11 12.77
C ALA A 99 4.79 -5.83 14.05
N HIS A 100 4.29 -5.43 15.22
CA HIS A 100 4.63 -6.03 16.52
C HIS A 100 3.41 -6.16 17.45
N GLY A 101 3.50 -7.10 18.38
CA GLY A 101 2.53 -7.30 19.45
C GLY A 101 2.42 -6.13 20.43
N ARG A 102 1.55 -6.27 21.43
CA ARG A 102 1.34 -5.27 22.51
C ARG A 102 2.64 -4.94 23.24
N ASP A 103 3.44 -5.96 23.52
CA ASP A 103 4.79 -5.83 24.06
C ASP A 103 5.79 -6.04 22.93
N ALA A 104 6.61 -5.02 22.65
CA ALA A 104 7.62 -5.09 21.61
C ALA A 104 8.78 -6.03 22.00
N GLY A 105 9.03 -6.23 23.31
CA GLY A 105 10.14 -7.03 23.81
C GLY A 105 11.48 -6.69 23.12
N GLU A 106 12.22 -7.72 22.70
CA GLU A 106 13.47 -7.58 21.94
C GLU A 106 13.23 -7.34 20.44
N TYR A 107 12.38 -6.37 20.09
CA TYR A 107 11.95 -6.12 18.70
C TYR A 107 13.12 -5.95 17.71
N LEU A 108 14.15 -5.19 18.10
CA LEU A 108 15.33 -4.97 17.26
C LEU A 108 16.09 -6.26 16.97
N ALA A 109 16.19 -7.16 17.95
CA ALA A 109 16.85 -8.46 17.75
C ALA A 109 16.02 -9.38 16.84
N LYS A 110 14.69 -9.28 16.90
CA LYS A 110 13.77 -10.01 16.02
C LYS A 110 13.86 -9.52 14.57
N LEU A 111 13.95 -8.21 14.33
CA LEU A 111 14.00 -7.62 12.99
C LEU A 111 15.13 -8.20 12.13
N GLY A 112 16.32 -8.37 12.72
CA GLY A 112 17.46 -8.98 12.01
C GLY A 112 17.17 -10.38 11.49
N ARG A 113 16.27 -11.14 12.14
CA ARG A 113 15.89 -12.51 11.73
C ARG A 113 14.73 -12.55 10.74
N VAL A 114 13.93 -11.50 10.65
CA VAL A 114 12.75 -11.47 9.76
C VAL A 114 13.20 -11.55 8.30
N TYR A 115 14.14 -10.68 7.91
CA TYR A 115 14.60 -10.56 6.52
C TYR A 115 15.59 -11.65 6.10
N MET A 116 15.96 -12.57 6.99
CA MET A 116 16.85 -13.67 6.65
C MET A 116 16.10 -14.74 5.88
N ASP A 117 16.61 -15.07 4.70
CA ASP A 117 16.26 -16.31 4.04
C ASP A 117 16.68 -17.49 4.90
N THR A 118 15.83 -18.51 4.92
CA THR A 118 16.16 -19.77 5.57
C THR A 118 16.77 -20.71 4.54
N ALA A 119 17.34 -21.83 4.98
CA ALA A 119 17.81 -22.87 4.06
C ALA A 119 16.69 -23.47 3.18
N LYS A 120 15.41 -23.22 3.49
CA LYS A 120 14.25 -23.84 2.84
C LYS A 120 13.33 -22.85 2.12
N GLU A 121 13.20 -21.64 2.63
CA GLU A 121 12.23 -20.65 2.16
C GLU A 121 12.85 -19.25 2.12
N SER A 122 12.60 -18.55 1.03
CA SER A 122 12.83 -17.11 0.92
C SER A 122 11.88 -16.33 1.83
N TRP A 123 12.25 -15.09 2.16
CA TRP A 123 11.35 -14.16 2.86
C TRP A 123 10.01 -13.98 2.12
N THR A 124 10.01 -13.93 0.78
CA THR A 124 8.81 -13.75 -0.04
C THR A 124 7.83 -14.92 0.09
N THR A 125 8.35 -16.15 0.07
CA THR A 125 7.58 -17.38 0.28
C THR A 125 6.93 -17.38 1.66
N ARG A 126 7.70 -16.98 2.68
CA ARG A 126 7.19 -16.89 4.06
C ARG A 126 6.12 -15.81 4.21
N LEU A 127 6.29 -14.66 3.56
CA LEU A 127 5.27 -13.61 3.53
C LEU A 127 3.98 -14.08 2.86
N LYS A 128 4.09 -14.79 1.72
CA LYS A 128 2.93 -15.38 1.05
C LYS A 128 2.18 -16.36 1.94
N ARG A 129 2.91 -17.21 2.67
CA ARG A 129 2.32 -18.14 3.64
C ARG A 129 1.59 -17.42 4.79
N LEU A 130 2.17 -16.36 5.33
CA LEU A 130 1.48 -15.51 6.32
C LEU A 130 0.21 -14.92 5.72
N LEU A 131 0.30 -14.35 4.51
CA LEU A 131 -0.84 -13.74 3.83
C LEU A 131 -1.97 -14.75 3.61
N ASP A 132 -1.66 -15.94 3.09
CA ASP A 132 -2.63 -17.01 2.85
C ASP A 132 -3.30 -17.47 4.17
N ALA A 133 -2.53 -17.59 5.26
CA ALA A 133 -3.06 -17.93 6.58
C ALA A 133 -4.03 -16.87 7.11
N LEU A 134 -3.66 -15.58 7.01
CA LEU A 134 -4.51 -14.49 7.46
C LEU A 134 -5.74 -14.29 6.56
N GLU A 135 -5.62 -14.50 5.25
CA GLU A 135 -6.74 -14.48 4.32
C GLU A 135 -7.73 -15.61 4.61
N ALA A 136 -7.25 -16.81 4.96
CA ALA A 136 -8.10 -17.92 5.38
C ALA A 136 -8.82 -17.64 6.72
N GLN A 137 -8.16 -16.98 7.66
CA GLN A 137 -8.70 -16.65 8.99
C GLN A 137 -9.70 -15.48 8.95
N VAL A 138 -9.36 -14.40 8.24
CA VAL A 138 -10.13 -13.15 8.21
C VAL A 138 -11.18 -13.15 7.11
N VAL A 139 -10.94 -13.90 6.02
CA VAL A 139 -11.74 -13.92 4.80
C VAL A 139 -12.01 -12.49 4.29
N PRO A 140 -10.98 -11.67 4.04
CA PRO A 140 -11.17 -10.28 3.61
C PRO A 140 -11.66 -10.21 2.16
N ASP A 141 -12.37 -9.12 1.83
CA ASP A 141 -12.64 -8.75 0.44
C ASP A 141 -11.45 -7.98 -0.15
N VAL A 142 -10.76 -7.20 0.70
CA VAL A 142 -9.60 -6.38 0.33
C VAL A 142 -8.48 -6.53 1.37
N VAL A 143 -7.24 -6.66 0.91
CA VAL A 143 -6.03 -6.59 1.73
C VAL A 143 -5.24 -5.33 1.38
N LEU A 144 -4.89 -4.53 2.39
CA LEU A 144 -4.02 -3.37 2.27
C LEU A 144 -2.67 -3.70 2.91
N LEU A 145 -1.60 -3.63 2.11
CA LEU A 145 -0.23 -3.91 2.50
C LEU A 145 0.54 -2.59 2.56
N GLU A 146 0.96 -2.17 3.75
CA GLU A 146 1.87 -1.04 3.87
C GLU A 146 3.31 -1.55 3.78
N SER A 147 4.00 -1.24 2.68
CA SER A 147 5.38 -1.69 2.51
C SER A 147 6.36 -0.92 3.41
N ARG A 148 7.62 -1.34 3.45
CA ARG A 148 8.69 -0.45 3.91
C ARG A 148 8.97 0.64 2.87
N SER A 149 9.41 1.82 3.30
CA SER A 149 9.97 2.81 2.37
C SER A 149 11.39 2.46 1.93
N GLY A 150 11.72 2.71 0.66
CA GLY A 150 13.07 2.61 0.14
C GLY A 150 13.20 1.69 -1.09
N LEU A 151 14.43 1.62 -1.61
CA LEU A 151 14.77 0.90 -2.85
C LEU A 151 15.24 -0.56 -2.61
N HIS A 152 15.40 -0.95 -1.34
CA HIS A 152 16.12 -2.16 -0.87
C HIS A 152 15.32 -3.48 -1.06
N ASP A 153 14.92 -3.84 -2.27
CA ASP A 153 14.51 -5.22 -2.65
C ASP A 153 13.12 -5.74 -2.24
N ILE A 154 12.41 -5.10 -1.29
CA ILE A 154 11.01 -5.47 -0.97
C ILE A 154 10.04 -5.04 -2.09
N ALA A 155 10.43 -4.08 -2.94
CA ALA A 155 9.63 -3.63 -4.08
C ALA A 155 9.47 -4.70 -5.17
N ALA A 156 10.42 -5.63 -5.33
CA ALA A 156 10.24 -6.75 -6.26
C ALA A 156 9.28 -7.79 -5.65
N ALA A 157 9.57 -8.26 -4.43
CA ALA A 157 8.76 -9.26 -3.70
C ALA A 157 7.28 -8.87 -3.48
N THR A 158 7.03 -7.62 -3.10
CA THR A 158 5.67 -7.14 -2.77
C THR A 158 4.85 -6.87 -4.04
N VAL A 159 5.52 -6.71 -5.18
CA VAL A 159 4.90 -6.38 -6.46
C VAL A 159 4.82 -7.61 -7.37
N THR A 160 5.75 -8.56 -7.38
CA THR A 160 5.70 -9.70 -8.34
C THR A 160 4.96 -10.92 -7.79
N ASP A 161 5.21 -11.34 -6.55
CA ASP A 161 4.73 -12.67 -6.06
C ASP A 161 3.40 -12.62 -5.30
N LEU A 162 2.98 -11.43 -4.87
CA LEU A 162 1.73 -11.22 -4.12
C LEU A 162 0.53 -10.90 -5.00
N GLU A 163 0.74 -10.72 -6.32
CA GLU A 163 -0.30 -10.34 -7.30
C GLU A 163 -1.12 -9.10 -6.88
N ALA A 164 -0.50 -8.19 -6.11
CA ALA A 164 -1.13 -6.98 -5.63
C ALA A 164 -1.10 -5.85 -6.69
N GLN A 165 -2.13 -5.01 -6.65
CA GLN A 165 -2.11 -3.67 -7.24
C GLN A 165 -1.25 -2.75 -6.38
N VAL A 166 -0.60 -1.75 -6.96
CA VAL A 166 0.43 -0.93 -6.28
C VAL A 166 0.13 0.54 -6.45
N LEU A 167 -0.02 1.22 -5.33
CA LEU A 167 -0.11 2.68 -5.25
C LEU A 167 1.29 3.23 -4.97
N LEU A 168 1.87 3.92 -5.96
CA LEU A 168 3.19 4.53 -5.91
C LEU A 168 3.09 5.99 -5.44
N PHE A 169 3.35 6.23 -4.15
CA PHE A 169 3.27 7.56 -3.56
C PHE A 169 4.50 8.39 -3.91
N ALA A 170 4.25 9.53 -4.53
CA ALA A 170 5.27 10.42 -5.07
C ALA A 170 4.92 11.88 -4.76
N THR A 171 5.95 12.73 -4.74
CA THR A 171 5.80 14.19 -4.76
C THR A 171 6.47 14.72 -6.02
N ASP A 172 5.97 15.82 -6.57
CA ASP A 172 6.64 16.49 -7.69
C ASP A 172 7.93 17.18 -7.23
N SER A 173 9.02 16.42 -7.18
CA SER A 173 10.37 16.89 -6.88
C SER A 173 11.39 16.08 -7.67
N GLU A 174 12.46 16.73 -8.13
CA GLU A 174 13.53 16.10 -8.91
C GLU A 174 14.07 14.83 -8.23
N SER A 175 14.42 14.94 -6.94
CA SER A 175 14.93 13.78 -6.20
C SER A 175 13.91 12.64 -6.07
N ASN A 176 12.60 12.91 -6.02
CA ASN A 176 11.61 11.83 -6.01
C ASN A 176 11.51 11.14 -7.38
N TRP A 177 11.61 11.89 -8.47
CA TRP A 177 11.62 11.33 -9.82
C TRP A 177 12.88 10.49 -10.08
N THR A 178 14.06 10.97 -9.68
CA THR A 178 15.31 10.20 -9.75
C THR A 178 15.23 8.89 -8.97
N ASP A 179 14.63 8.91 -7.78
CA ASP A 179 14.45 7.72 -6.95
C ASP A 179 13.56 6.66 -7.65
N TYR A 180 12.46 7.08 -8.28
CA TYR A 180 11.60 6.18 -9.05
C TYR A 180 12.25 5.72 -10.37
N GLU A 181 13.04 6.56 -11.03
CA GLU A 181 13.82 6.18 -12.21
C GLU A 181 14.75 5.00 -11.91
N VAL A 182 15.45 5.04 -10.77
CA VAL A 182 16.31 3.93 -10.34
C VAL A 182 15.51 2.63 -10.19
N LEU A 183 14.31 2.70 -9.60
CA LEU A 183 13.43 1.55 -9.42
C LEU A 183 12.89 1.01 -10.75
N PHE A 184 12.40 1.89 -11.62
CA PHE A 184 11.80 1.49 -12.90
C PHE A 184 12.87 0.90 -13.84
N ARG A 185 14.06 1.51 -13.88
CA ARG A 185 15.20 0.97 -14.61
C ARG A 185 15.64 -0.39 -14.07
N HIS A 186 15.60 -0.59 -12.75
CA HIS A 186 15.85 -1.91 -12.17
C HIS A 186 14.84 -2.94 -12.69
N TRP A 187 13.54 -2.64 -12.66
CA TRP A 187 12.51 -3.54 -13.19
C TRP A 187 12.65 -3.82 -14.69
N GLN A 188 13.03 -2.82 -15.48
CA GLN A 188 13.29 -2.96 -16.91
C GLN A 188 14.50 -3.88 -17.16
N ASN A 189 15.61 -3.67 -16.45
CA ASN A 189 16.86 -4.45 -16.62
C ASN A 189 16.75 -5.90 -16.15
N HIS A 190 15.76 -6.23 -15.33
CA HIS A 190 15.52 -7.58 -14.80
C HIS A 190 14.28 -8.25 -15.40
N ASP A 191 13.75 -7.76 -16.52
CA ASP A 191 12.58 -8.31 -17.24
C ASP A 191 11.31 -8.42 -16.36
N LEU A 192 11.18 -7.54 -15.37
CA LEU A 192 10.02 -7.47 -14.47
C LEU A 192 8.97 -6.47 -14.94
N ALA A 193 9.34 -5.50 -15.80
CA ALA A 193 8.47 -4.42 -16.25
C ALA A 193 7.13 -4.93 -16.80
N GLY A 194 7.15 -5.90 -17.72
CA GLY A 194 5.93 -6.49 -18.29
C GLY A 194 5.01 -7.16 -17.26
N GLN A 195 5.56 -7.68 -16.16
CA GLN A 195 4.80 -8.40 -15.13
C GLN A 195 4.09 -7.47 -14.14
N ILE A 196 4.57 -6.23 -14.02
CA ILE A 196 4.15 -5.30 -12.96
C ILE A 196 3.42 -4.08 -13.51
N ARG A 197 3.73 -3.65 -14.74
CA ARG A 197 3.31 -2.35 -15.31
C ARG A 197 1.80 -2.13 -15.29
N GLU A 198 1.01 -3.18 -15.51
CA GLU A 198 -0.46 -3.14 -15.48
C GLU A 198 -1.05 -2.95 -14.08
N ARG A 199 -0.24 -3.11 -13.04
CA ARG A 199 -0.67 -3.10 -11.64
C ARG A 199 -0.20 -1.86 -10.89
N LEU A 200 0.44 -0.91 -11.58
CA LEU A 200 0.95 0.31 -10.98
C LEU A 200 -0.05 1.45 -11.13
N SER A 201 -0.16 2.31 -10.12
CA SER A 201 -0.86 3.58 -10.24
C SER A 201 -0.15 4.64 -9.41
N MET A 202 0.09 5.79 -10.01
CA MET A 202 0.74 6.90 -9.33
C MET A 202 -0.20 7.56 -8.33
N VAL A 203 0.33 7.92 -7.16
CA VAL A 203 -0.35 8.75 -6.18
C VAL A 203 0.43 10.05 -6.02
N SER A 204 -0.22 11.16 -6.33
CA SER A 204 0.27 12.49 -5.97
C SER A 204 0.04 12.69 -4.48
N ALA A 205 1.10 12.49 -3.71
CA ALA A 205 1.09 12.63 -2.26
C ALA A 205 1.35 14.07 -1.85
N LEU A 206 0.71 14.50 -0.75
CA LEU A 206 0.89 15.84 -0.18
C LEU A 206 0.69 16.96 -1.22
N THR A 207 -0.28 16.80 -2.13
CA THR A 207 -0.56 17.77 -3.19
C THR A 207 -0.86 19.14 -2.56
N PRO A 208 -0.18 20.23 -2.99
CA PRO A 208 -0.35 21.56 -2.42
C PRO A 208 -1.78 22.08 -2.50
N GLU A 209 -2.20 22.86 -1.49
CA GLU A 209 -3.50 23.53 -1.47
C GLU A 209 -3.60 24.62 -2.55
N THR A 210 -2.50 25.32 -2.83
CA THR A 210 -2.43 26.41 -3.81
C THR A 210 -1.70 25.98 -5.08
N GLY A 211 -2.16 26.47 -6.24
CA GLY A 211 -1.53 26.14 -7.51
C GLY A 211 -1.69 24.69 -7.97
N ILE A 212 -2.71 23.98 -7.45
CA ILE A 212 -2.93 22.55 -7.69
C ILE A 212 -2.92 22.16 -9.17
N THR A 213 -3.52 22.96 -10.06
CA THR A 213 -3.57 22.67 -11.50
C THR A 213 -2.17 22.64 -12.11
N THR A 214 -1.34 23.63 -11.81
CA THR A 214 0.05 23.70 -12.32
C THR A 214 0.90 22.57 -11.73
N TYR A 215 0.71 22.27 -10.45
CA TYR A 215 1.41 21.18 -9.78
C TYR A 215 1.05 19.82 -10.38
N LEU A 216 -0.25 19.52 -10.54
CA LEU A 216 -0.70 18.23 -11.08
C LEU A 216 -0.30 18.06 -12.55
N ARG A 217 -0.29 19.14 -13.35
CA ARG A 217 0.23 19.08 -14.72
C ARG A 217 1.69 18.65 -14.74
N ARG A 218 2.55 19.30 -13.95
CA ARG A 218 3.97 18.92 -13.84
C ARG A 218 4.15 17.51 -13.29
N PHE A 219 3.35 17.14 -12.29
CA PHE A 219 3.40 15.80 -11.71
C PHE A 219 3.08 14.74 -12.77
N ARG A 220 2.02 14.96 -13.56
CA ARG A 220 1.60 14.05 -14.63
C ARG A 220 2.65 13.97 -15.73
N GLU A 221 3.25 15.10 -16.12
CA GLU A 221 4.38 15.14 -17.06
C GLU A 221 5.56 14.28 -16.55
N GLY A 222 6.01 14.50 -15.30
CA GLY A 222 7.11 13.73 -14.71
C GLY A 222 6.79 12.23 -14.53
N ALA A 223 5.56 11.89 -14.16
CA ALA A 223 5.11 10.51 -14.09
C ALA A 223 5.06 9.87 -15.49
N TRP A 224 4.51 10.57 -16.48
CA TRP A 224 4.44 10.06 -17.85
C TRP A 224 5.82 9.83 -18.46
N ASP A 225 6.76 10.76 -18.26
CA ASP A 225 8.15 10.58 -18.70
C ASP A 225 8.76 9.29 -18.12
N LEU A 226 8.58 9.03 -16.82
CA LEU A 226 9.05 7.78 -16.19
C LEU A 226 8.41 6.52 -16.79
N PHE A 227 7.09 6.53 -17.01
CA PHE A 227 6.41 5.38 -17.59
C PHE A 227 6.82 5.17 -19.06
N ARG A 228 6.85 6.24 -19.86
CA ARG A 228 7.26 6.22 -21.26
C ARG A 228 8.67 5.65 -21.41
N ASP A 229 9.62 6.12 -20.60
CA ASP A 229 11.03 5.78 -20.80
C ASP A 229 11.38 4.36 -20.30
N HIS A 230 10.55 3.76 -19.43
CA HIS A 230 10.91 2.50 -18.75
C HIS A 230 9.87 1.39 -18.77
N LEU A 231 8.58 1.69 -18.90
CA LEU A 231 7.49 0.72 -18.71
C LEU A 231 6.51 0.60 -19.89
N TYR A 232 6.35 1.66 -20.68
CA TYR A 232 5.53 1.63 -21.88
C TYR A 232 6.26 0.97 -23.04
N ASP A 233 5.47 0.33 -23.90
CA ASP A 233 5.97 -0.26 -25.13
C ASP A 233 6.34 0.84 -26.13
N ASP A 234 7.43 0.63 -26.88
CA ASP A 234 7.80 1.46 -28.01
C ASP A 234 6.75 1.28 -29.10
N VAL A 235 5.94 2.31 -29.36
CA VAL A 235 4.90 2.26 -30.38
C VAL A 235 5.55 2.21 -31.76
N GLY A 236 5.53 1.04 -32.39
CA GLY A 236 5.97 0.84 -33.76
C GLY A 236 4.94 1.35 -34.76
N ALA A 237 5.30 1.44 -36.04
CA ALA A 237 4.36 1.85 -37.11
C ALA A 237 3.31 0.77 -37.47
N ASP A 238 3.27 -0.36 -36.75
CA ASP A 238 2.27 -1.42 -36.93
C ASP A 238 1.25 -1.27 -35.79
N ASP A 239 0.06 -0.77 -36.12
CA ASP A 239 -1.08 -0.51 -35.22
C ASP A 239 -1.67 -1.80 -34.62
N GLY A 240 -0.88 -2.53 -33.82
CA GLY A 240 -1.36 -3.63 -32.99
C GLY A 240 -2.09 -3.10 -31.77
N SER A 241 -3.35 -3.49 -31.56
CA SER A 241 -4.23 -3.05 -30.46
C SER A 241 -3.82 -3.52 -29.06
N ASP A 242 -2.65 -4.15 -28.90
CA ASP A 242 -2.24 -4.87 -27.69
C ASP A 242 -1.01 -4.24 -27.00
N GLU A 243 -0.53 -3.07 -27.45
CA GLU A 243 0.61 -2.37 -26.83
C GLU A 243 0.23 -1.66 -25.52
N PHE A 244 1.04 -1.84 -24.47
CA PHE A 244 0.87 -1.15 -23.20
C PHE A 244 1.52 0.23 -23.28
N SER A 245 0.83 1.18 -23.90
CA SER A 245 1.30 2.56 -24.07
C SER A 245 0.12 3.53 -24.01
N PHE A 246 0.32 4.68 -23.36
CA PHE A 246 -0.74 5.65 -23.09
C PHE A 246 -0.28 7.08 -23.41
N ASP A 247 -1.20 7.88 -23.92
CA ASP A 247 -0.98 9.31 -24.14
C ASP A 247 -0.85 10.05 -22.80
N LEU A 248 -0.08 11.15 -22.78
CA LEU A 248 0.10 12.01 -21.61
C LEU A 248 -1.22 12.47 -20.99
N HIS A 249 -2.28 12.63 -21.79
CA HIS A 249 -3.59 13.10 -21.37
C HIS A 249 -4.64 11.99 -21.20
N ASP A 250 -4.22 10.73 -21.19
CA ASP A 250 -5.11 9.61 -20.89
C ASP A 250 -5.39 9.51 -19.38
N ASP A 251 -6.65 9.71 -18.99
CA ASP A 251 -7.09 9.76 -17.59
C ASP A 251 -7.26 8.36 -16.95
N ASP A 252 -7.18 7.29 -17.75
CA ASP A 252 -7.21 5.90 -17.27
C ASP A 252 -5.80 5.31 -17.14
N ALA A 253 -4.79 6.02 -17.62
CA ALA A 253 -3.40 5.59 -17.59
C ALA A 253 -2.80 5.54 -16.17
N PRO A 254 -1.82 4.64 -15.91
CA PRO A 254 -1.21 4.47 -14.59
C PRO A 254 -0.38 5.68 -14.12
N HIS A 255 0.04 6.55 -15.05
CA HIS A 255 0.79 7.77 -14.75
C HIS A 255 -0.11 8.93 -14.30
N ASP A 256 -1.40 8.90 -14.61
CA ASP A 256 -2.33 9.94 -14.19
C ASP A 256 -2.69 9.71 -12.70
N PRO A 257 -2.45 10.70 -11.81
CA PRO A 257 -2.36 10.41 -10.39
C PRO A 257 -3.70 10.28 -9.67
N LEU A 258 -3.76 9.40 -8.68
CA LEU A 258 -4.68 9.57 -7.55
C LEU A 258 -4.16 10.73 -6.67
N VAL A 259 -5.05 11.64 -6.25
CA VAL A 259 -4.63 12.91 -5.62
C VAL A 259 -4.93 12.93 -4.13
N VAL A 260 -3.88 12.93 -3.30
CA VAL A 260 -3.97 13.12 -1.84
C VAL A 260 -3.48 14.52 -1.49
N ARG A 261 -4.40 15.40 -1.12
CA ARG A 261 -4.04 16.78 -0.78
C ARG A 261 -3.35 16.85 0.58
N TRP A 262 -2.35 17.70 0.67
CA TRP A 262 -1.81 18.13 1.95
C TRP A 262 -2.91 18.91 2.69
N THR A 263 -3.10 18.59 3.97
CA THR A 263 -3.95 19.40 4.85
C THR A 263 -3.33 19.48 6.24
N ARG A 264 -3.56 20.61 6.92
CA ARG A 264 -3.05 20.86 8.28
C ARG A 264 -3.55 19.84 9.30
N GLY A 265 -4.75 19.29 9.13
CA GLY A 265 -5.39 18.37 10.09
C GLY A 265 -4.61 17.07 10.33
N PHE A 266 -3.85 16.57 9.33
CA PHE A 266 -3.00 15.39 9.49
C PHE A 266 -1.58 15.71 9.99
N SER A 267 -1.19 16.99 10.04
CA SER A 267 0.17 17.41 10.39
C SER A 267 0.43 17.42 11.90
N ALA A 268 -0.63 17.29 12.72
CA ALA A 268 -0.60 17.54 14.16
C ALA A 268 -0.78 16.26 14.99
N GLY A 269 -0.11 15.15 14.65
CA GLY A 269 -0.02 13.95 15.52
C GLY A 269 -1.34 13.39 16.05
N ALA A 270 -2.47 13.75 15.43
CA ALA A 270 -3.79 13.30 15.85
C ALA A 270 -3.90 11.81 15.58
N SER A 271 -4.43 11.06 16.55
CA SER A 271 -4.77 9.66 16.36
C SER A 271 -5.71 9.56 15.15
N LEU A 272 -5.50 8.60 14.25
CA LEU A 272 -6.41 8.45 13.10
C LEU A 272 -7.81 7.98 13.53
N SER A 273 -7.98 7.57 14.80
CA SER A 273 -9.29 7.38 15.44
C SER A 273 -10.11 8.68 15.51
N ASP A 274 -9.43 9.83 15.50
CA ASP A 274 -10.02 11.16 15.65
C ASP A 274 -10.07 11.89 14.30
N LEU A 275 -9.90 11.16 13.18
CA LEU A 275 -10.07 11.71 11.85
C LEU A 275 -11.46 12.29 11.68
N GLU A 276 -11.56 13.60 11.80
CA GLU A 276 -12.78 14.30 11.46
C GLU A 276 -13.11 14.02 10.00
N ARG A 277 -14.34 13.58 9.74
CA ARG A 277 -14.83 13.27 8.38
C ARG A 277 -14.61 14.44 7.42
N SER A 278 -14.71 15.67 7.93
CA SER A 278 -14.44 16.92 7.22
C SER A 278 -12.99 17.01 6.71
N THR A 279 -12.02 16.62 7.54
CA THR A 279 -10.59 16.62 7.21
C THR A 279 -10.27 15.54 6.19
N VAL A 280 -10.85 14.34 6.34
CA VAL A 280 -10.70 13.26 5.35
C VAL A 280 -11.29 13.68 4.00
N ALA A 281 -12.50 14.25 3.99
CA ALA A 281 -13.14 14.70 2.75
C ALA A 281 -12.33 15.78 2.01
N GLN A 282 -11.73 16.72 2.76
CA GLN A 282 -10.88 17.77 2.17
C GLN A 282 -9.61 17.20 1.52
N ALA A 283 -9.00 16.18 2.13
CA ALA A 283 -7.72 15.64 1.68
C ALA A 283 -7.85 14.50 0.64
N TYR A 284 -8.86 13.64 0.78
CA TYR A 284 -8.94 12.35 0.10
C TYR A 284 -10.11 12.18 -0.86
N SER A 285 -11.03 13.14 -1.01
CA SER A 285 -12.18 13.01 -1.93
C SER A 285 -11.75 12.64 -3.36
N LEU A 286 -10.80 13.37 -3.95
CA LEU A 286 -10.26 13.08 -5.29
C LEU A 286 -9.57 11.71 -5.37
N PHE A 287 -8.84 11.33 -4.33
CA PHE A 287 -8.19 10.02 -4.24
C PHE A 287 -9.23 8.89 -4.22
N LEU A 288 -10.22 8.96 -3.33
CA LEU A 288 -11.22 7.90 -3.14
C LEU A 288 -12.11 7.76 -4.37
N ASP A 289 -12.56 8.87 -4.97
CA ASP A 289 -13.37 8.84 -6.19
C ASP A 289 -12.65 8.13 -7.33
N ARG A 290 -11.34 8.35 -7.48
CA ARG A 290 -10.52 7.66 -8.50
C ARG A 290 -10.25 6.22 -8.13
N PHE A 291 -9.92 5.94 -6.87
CA PHE A 291 -9.71 4.58 -6.39
C PHE A 291 -10.93 3.69 -6.65
N ASP A 292 -12.14 4.21 -6.41
CA ASP A 292 -13.38 3.48 -6.64
C ASP A 292 -13.61 3.17 -8.14
N ARG A 293 -13.23 4.09 -9.04
CA ARG A 293 -13.26 3.87 -10.49
C ARG A 293 -12.26 2.81 -10.93
N LEU A 294 -11.00 2.92 -10.48
CA LEU A 294 -9.92 1.98 -10.83
C LEU A 294 -10.23 0.55 -10.37
N THR A 295 -10.80 0.40 -9.18
CA THR A 295 -11.01 -0.92 -8.58
C THR A 295 -12.30 -1.59 -9.06
N GLY A 296 -13.32 -0.81 -9.43
CA GLY A 296 -14.69 -1.29 -9.65
C GLY A 296 -15.27 -2.05 -8.44
N ILE A 297 -14.62 -1.99 -7.27
CA ILE A 297 -14.93 -2.82 -6.09
C ILE A 297 -16.27 -2.45 -5.48
N LEU A 298 -16.67 -1.19 -5.61
CA LEU A 298 -17.96 -0.68 -5.17
C LEU A 298 -19.09 -0.94 -6.17
N ALA A 299 -18.77 -1.06 -7.47
CA ALA A 299 -19.77 -1.38 -8.51
C ALA A 299 -20.30 -2.82 -8.42
N ARG A 300 -19.51 -3.75 -7.86
CA ARG A 300 -19.86 -5.18 -7.71
C ARG A 300 -20.82 -5.49 -6.55
N GLY A 301 -21.49 -4.49 -5.98
CA GLY A 301 -22.30 -4.61 -4.76
C GLY A 301 -23.82 -4.70 -4.94
N ASN A 302 -24.35 -4.62 -6.17
CA ASN A 302 -25.79 -4.68 -6.44
C ASN A 302 -26.13 -5.84 -7.38
N HIS A 303 -26.08 -7.07 -6.89
CA HIS A 303 -26.83 -8.21 -7.44
C HIS A 303 -27.26 -9.16 -6.32
#